data_AF-A0A7G2ITQ3-F1
#
_entry.id   AF-A0A7G2ITQ3-F1
#
_cell.length_a   1.000
_cell.length_b   1.000
_cell.length_c   1.000
_cell.angle_alpha   90.00
_cell.angle_beta   90.00
_cell.angle_gamma   90.00
#
_symmetry.space_group_name_H-M   'P 1'
#
loop_
_entity.id
_entity.type
_entity.pdbx_description
1 polymer ?
#
loop_
_entity_poly.entity_id
_entity_poly.type
_entity_poly.pdbx_seq_one_letter_code
_entity_poly.pdbx_strand_id
1 'polypeptide(L)'
;MKIAVMNYSGSVGKTIISSYLLYPRMAGAKFFAIETINMSAADLGVDEVMSLTGDNFGQLVEEIVFEDNAIVDIGASNVERFSFYHDKIRGCN
;
A
#
# COMPACT_ATOMS: atom_id res chain seq x y z
N MET A 1 5.60 3.54 -12.73
CA MET A 1 4.83 4.50 -11.92
C MET A 1 4.41 3.87 -10.61
N LYS A 2 4.62 4.54 -9.47
CA LYS A 2 4.32 4.00 -8.12
C LYS A 2 3.23 4.86 -7.48
N ILE A 3 2.13 4.26 -7.05
CA ILE A 3 0.96 4.98 -6.53
C ILE A 3 0.59 4.45 -5.14
N ALA A 4 0.46 5.35 -4.17
CA ALA A 4 -0.17 5.06 -2.89
C ALA A 4 -1.61 5.59 -2.89
N VAL A 5 -2.58 4.74 -2.55
CA VAL A 5 -3.99 5.09 -2.41
C VAL A 5 -4.31 5.16 -0.92
N MET A 6 -4.64 6.36 -0.45
CA MET A 6 -4.85 6.62 0.98
C MET A 6 -5.99 7.60 1.22
N ASN A 7 -6.70 7.38 2.32
CA ASN A 7 -7.74 8.25 2.85
C ASN A 7 -7.95 7.91 4.33
N TYR A 8 -8.08 8.94 5.17
CA TYR A 8 -8.29 8.79 6.62
C TYR A 8 -9.61 8.11 6.99
N SER A 9 -10.58 8.06 6.08
CA SER A 9 -11.87 7.39 6.29
C SER A 9 -11.86 5.94 5.77
N GLY A 10 -12.41 5.04 6.56
CA GLY A 10 -12.71 3.66 6.16
C GLY A 10 -13.82 3.59 5.12
N SER A 11 -13.86 2.51 4.32
CA SER A 11 -14.98 2.20 3.42
C SER A 11 -15.36 3.25 2.36
N VAL A 12 -14.46 4.19 2.04
CA VAL A 12 -14.67 5.22 0.99
C VAL A 12 -14.30 4.74 -0.43
N GLY A 13 -14.04 3.44 -0.62
CA GLY A 13 -13.72 2.87 -1.93
C GLY A 13 -12.25 2.89 -2.34
N LYS A 14 -11.30 3.04 -1.39
CA LYS A 14 -9.85 2.95 -1.67
C LYS A 14 -9.47 1.67 -2.43
N THR A 15 -9.86 0.52 -1.90
CA THR A 15 -9.65 -0.80 -2.50
C THR A 15 -10.32 -0.95 -3.87
N ILE A 16 -11.50 -0.33 -4.06
CA ILE A 16 -12.14 -0.34 -5.38
C ILE A 16 -11.32 0.45 -6.41
N ILE A 17 -10.82 1.63 -6.01
CA ILE A 17 -9.98 2.46 -6.87
C ILE A 17 -8.65 1.76 -7.17
N SER A 18 -7.96 1.23 -6.15
CA SER A 18 -6.68 0.55 -6.34
C SER A 18 -6.83 -0.71 -7.21
N SER A 19 -7.78 -1.61 -6.89
CA SER A 19 -7.90 -2.91 -7.55
C SER A 19 -8.64 -2.87 -8.90
N TYR A 20 -9.66 -2.03 -9.07
CA TYR A 20 -10.51 -2.07 -10.27
C TYR A 20 -10.35 -0.85 -11.20
N LEU A 21 -9.79 0.26 -10.72
CA LEU A 21 -9.48 1.41 -11.57
C LEU A 21 -8.00 1.44 -11.97
N LEU A 22 -7.10 1.41 -11.00
CA LEU A 22 -5.67 1.61 -11.22
C LEU A 22 -4.97 0.35 -11.71
N TYR A 23 -5.11 -0.77 -10.99
CA TYR A 23 -4.39 -2.01 -11.28
C TYR A 23 -4.58 -2.51 -12.73
N PRO A 24 -5.79 -2.57 -13.30
CA PRO A 24 -5.97 -3.03 -14.69
C PRO A 24 -5.36 -2.08 -15.74
N ARG A 25 -5.01 -0.85 -15.36
CA ARG A 25 -4.41 0.17 -16.24
C ARG A 25 -2.91 0.30 -16.04
N MET A 26 -2.33 -0.43 -15.10
CA MET A 26 -0.90 -0.41 -14.80
C MET A 26 -0.33 -1.81 -15.07
N ALA A 27 -0.01 -2.09 -16.33
CA ALA A 27 0.51 -3.38 -16.75
C ALA A 27 1.75 -3.77 -15.92
N GLY A 28 1.71 -4.99 -15.36
CA GLY A 28 2.79 -5.52 -14.53
C GLY A 28 2.98 -4.80 -13.19
N ALA A 29 1.98 -4.04 -12.69
CA ALA A 29 2.09 -3.45 -11.36
C ALA A 29 2.11 -4.52 -10.28
N LYS A 30 3.00 -4.39 -9.29
CA LYS A 30 2.90 -5.15 -8.04
C LYS A 30 1.88 -4.49 -7.12
N PHE A 31 1.02 -5.28 -6.46
CA PHE A 31 -0.05 -4.77 -5.60
C PHE A 31 0.21 -5.10 -4.13
N PHE A 32 0.31 -4.06 -3.30
CA PHE A 32 0.50 -4.17 -1.86
C PHE A 32 -0.73 -3.62 -1.13
N ALA A 33 -1.28 -4.36 -0.18
CA ALA A 33 -2.33 -3.88 0.71
C ALA A 33 -1.77 -3.72 2.13
N ILE A 34 -1.99 -2.56 2.73
CA ILE A 34 -1.54 -2.23 4.07
C ILE A 34 -2.74 -2.19 5.02
N GLU A 35 -2.86 -3.20 5.87
CA GLU A 35 -4.01 -3.36 6.76
C GLU A 35 -3.61 -3.63 8.22
N THR A 36 -4.52 -3.32 9.13
CA THR A 36 -4.32 -3.64 10.56
C THR A 36 -4.65 -5.10 10.86
N ILE A 37 -5.64 -5.64 10.15
CA ILE A 37 -6.00 -7.05 10.19
C ILE A 37 -5.59 -7.63 8.84
N ASN A 38 -4.73 -8.65 8.87
CA ASN A 38 -4.41 -9.43 7.67
C ASN A 38 -5.67 -10.20 7.25
N MET A 39 -6.57 -9.53 6.54
CA MET A 39 -7.71 -10.19 5.91
C MET A 39 -7.10 -11.19 4.92
N SER A 40 -7.41 -12.49 5.11
CA SER A 40 -6.80 -13.57 4.34
C SER A 40 -6.90 -13.25 2.85
N ALA A 41 -5.74 -13.00 2.23
CA ALA A 41 -5.54 -12.40 0.91
C ALA A 41 -6.25 -13.12 -0.27
N ALA A 42 -6.89 -14.25 0.01
CA ALA A 42 -7.59 -15.09 -0.96
C ALA A 42 -8.85 -14.45 -1.58
N ASP A 43 -9.50 -13.49 -0.92
CA ASP A 43 -10.80 -12.96 -1.38
C ASP A 43 -10.72 -11.77 -2.35
N LEU A 44 -9.53 -11.17 -2.54
CA LEU A 44 -9.39 -9.94 -3.35
C LEU A 44 -8.29 -9.96 -4.42
N GLY A 45 -7.59 -11.09 -4.61
CA GLY A 45 -6.49 -11.17 -5.59
C GLY A 45 -5.33 -10.23 -5.26
N VAL A 46 -5.09 -9.99 -3.97
CA VAL A 46 -4.00 -9.15 -3.45
C VAL A 46 -2.79 -10.04 -3.24
N ASP A 47 -1.68 -9.72 -3.90
CA ASP A 47 -0.46 -10.53 -3.82
C ASP A 47 0.18 -10.46 -2.43
N GLU A 48 0.21 -9.27 -1.80
CA GLU A 48 0.85 -9.09 -0.49
C GLU A 48 0.05 -8.18 0.45
N VAL A 49 -0.31 -8.73 1.61
CA VAL A 49 -0.94 -7.99 2.71
C VAL A 49 0.09 -7.77 3.81
N MET A 50 0.40 -6.50 4.08
CA MET A 50 1.40 -6.09 5.06
C MET A 50 0.74 -5.33 6.22
N SER A 51 1.24 -5.59 7.44
CA SER A 51 0.99 -4.69 8.57
C SER A 51 2.16 -3.73 8.73
N LEU A 52 1.87 -2.44 8.97
CA LEU A 52 2.92 -1.45 9.17
C LEU A 52 3.56 -1.57 10.56
N THR A 53 4.78 -2.08 10.57
CA THR A 53 5.77 -1.91 11.63
C THR A 53 7.01 -1.21 11.02
N GLY A 54 7.98 -0.81 11.85
CA GLY A 54 9.21 -0.19 11.34
C GLY A 54 9.97 -1.11 10.38
N ASP A 55 10.12 -2.37 10.76
CA ASP A 55 10.83 -3.38 9.96
C ASP A 55 10.06 -3.69 8.66
N ASN A 56 8.74 -3.89 8.75
CA ASN A 56 7.91 -4.20 7.57
C ASN A 56 7.83 -3.02 6.59
N PHE A 57 7.92 -1.78 7.07
CA PHE A 57 7.96 -0.62 6.17
C PHE A 57 9.29 -0.54 5.40
N GLY A 58 10.40 -0.90 6.04
CA GLY A 58 11.69 -1.05 5.36
C GLY A 58 11.59 -2.06 4.23
N GLN A 59 11.04 -3.24 4.54
CA GLN A 59 10.79 -4.28 3.54
C GLN A 59 9.90 -3.79 2.39
N LEU A 60 8.77 -3.13 2.69
CA LEU A 60 7.89 -2.55 1.66
C LEU A 60 8.65 -1.62 0.71
N VAL A 61 9.53 -0.77 1.23
CA VAL A 61 10.31 0.17 0.43
C VAL A 61 11.34 -0.56 -0.43
N GLU A 62 12.03 -1.55 0.14
CA GLU A 62 12.99 -2.39 -0.59
C GLU A 62 12.32 -3.14 -1.74
N GLU A 63 11.11 -3.66 -1.53
CA GLU A 63 10.37 -4.35 -2.58
C GLU A 63 9.89 -3.37 -3.67
N ILE A 64 9.26 -2.26 -3.27
CA ILE A 64 8.77 -1.25 -4.23
C ILE A 64 9.91 -0.64 -5.05
N VAL A 65 11.15 -0.57 -4.54
CA VAL A 65 12.25 0.11 -5.25
C VAL A 65 12.56 -0.56 -6.59
N PHE A 66 12.48 -1.89 -6.65
CA PHE A 66 12.81 -2.68 -7.84
C PHE A 66 11.65 -2.79 -8.85
N GLU A 67 10.45 -2.38 -8.46
CA GLU A 67 9.29 -2.43 -9.34
C GLU A 67 9.20 -1.21 -10.25
N ASP A 68 8.96 -1.45 -11.54
CA ASP A 68 8.62 -0.39 -12.49
C ASP A 68 7.26 0.23 -12.14
N ASN A 69 6.29 -0.62 -11.80
CA ASN A 69 4.93 -0.23 -11.46
C ASN A 69 4.51 -0.84 -10.11
N ALA A 70 3.94 -0.03 -9.22
CA ALA A 70 3.44 -0.52 -7.94
C ALA A 70 2.20 0.26 -7.49
N ILE A 71 1.28 -0.43 -6.83
CA ILE A 71 0.11 0.14 -6.16
C ILE A 71 0.16 -0.27 -4.69
N VAL A 72 0.04 0.71 -3.80
CA VAL A 72 -0.06 0.50 -2.36
C VAL A 72 -1.43 0.97 -1.90
N ASP A 73 -2.33 0.04 -1.57
CA ASP A 73 -3.64 0.33 -0.98
C ASP A 73 -3.50 0.44 0.54
N ILE A 74 -3.74 1.62 1.11
CA ILE A 74 -3.48 1.90 2.52
C ILE A 74 -4.80 1.97 3.27
N GLY A 75 -5.00 1.01 4.18
CA GLY A 75 -6.09 0.99 5.14
C GLY A 75 -6.11 2.29 5.96
N ALA A 76 -7.31 2.79 6.27
CA ALA A 76 -7.50 4.10 6.89
C ALA A 76 -6.73 4.25 8.22
N SER A 77 -6.68 3.19 9.02
CA SER A 77 -5.96 3.11 10.30
C SER A 77 -4.43 3.16 10.16
N ASN A 78 -3.89 3.04 8.95
CA ASN A 78 -2.45 2.99 8.67
C ASN A 78 -1.91 4.26 8.03
N VAL A 79 -2.77 5.21 7.65
CA VAL A 79 -2.37 6.44 6.92
C VAL A 79 -1.32 7.23 7.69
N GLU A 80 -1.55 7.53 8.96
CA GLU A 80 -0.59 8.30 9.78
C GLU A 80 0.75 7.59 9.91
N ARG A 81 0.73 6.28 10.15
CA ARG A 81 1.94 5.47 10.29
C ARG A 81 2.73 5.43 8.97
N PHE A 82 2.04 5.28 7.84
CA PHE A 82 2.66 5.30 6.51
C PHE A 82 3.35 6.65 6.26
N SER A 83 2.64 7.76 6.49
CA SER A 83 3.19 9.12 6.34
C SER A 83 4.40 9.35 7.24
N PHE A 84 4.34 8.93 8.51
CA PHE A 84 5.45 9.06 9.45
C PHE A 84 6.73 8.39 8.93
N TYR A 85 6.64 7.13 8.48
CA TYR A 85 7.82 6.43 7.99
C TYR A 85 8.31 6.94 6.63
N HIS A 86 7.39 7.36 5.75
CA HIS A 86 7.75 8.01 4.50
C HIS A 86 8.60 9.27 4.76
N ASP A 87 8.19 10.12 5.70
CA ASP A 87 8.91 11.36 6.03
C ASP A 87 10.25 11.08 6.71
N LYS A 88 10.30 10.04 7.56
CA LYS A 88 11.55 9.57 8.17
C LYS A 88 12.59 9.15 7.13
N ILE A 89 12.19 8.45 6.07
CA ILE A 89 13.11 8.04 4.98
C ILE A 89 13.58 9.24 4.15
N ARG A 90 12.74 10.25 3.99
CA ARG A 90 13.09 11.47 3.25
C ARG A 90 13.98 12.43 4.05
N GLY A 91 14.23 12.16 5.33
CA GLY A 91 14.92 13.08 6.23
C GLY A 91 14.12 14.36 6.48
N CYS A 92 12.78 14.30 6.38
CA CYS A 92 11.89 15.45 6.57
C CYS A 92 11.42 15.64 8.03
N ASN A 93 12.06 14.99 9.00
CA ASN A 93 11.77 15.11 10.44
C ASN A 93 13.05 15.34 11.25
#